data_AF-A0A351J0F2-F1
#
_entry.id   AF-A0A351J0F2-F1
#
_cell.length_a   1.000
_cell.length_b   1.000
_cell.length_c   1.000
_cell.angle_alpha   90.00
_cell.angle_beta   90.00
_cell.angle_gamma   90.00
#
_symmetry.space_group_name_H-M   'P 1'
#
loop_
_entity.id
_entity.type
_entity.pdbx_description
1 polymer ?
#
loop_
_entity_poly.entity_id
_entity_poly.type
_entity_poly.pdbx_seq_one_letter_code
_entity_poly.pdbx_strand_id
1 'polypeptide(L)'
;FKMTKYQKQLEEYIEANPDFISPEARKKEMINNFLKPGLTDLCVSRTSFSWGIPVKFDPKHVIYVWLDALTNYITALGYHPGCHTDDTLFQKYWPCDVHIIGKDIVRFHTIYWPIFLMALGLPLPKKVFGHPWFLSGQDKMSKSKGNTIYADELVSFFGVDAVRFYLLSEMPYVNDGVITYDHVIAKFNAELANTLGNLVSRTLAMTKKYFGSVVPVPGVKEALDEELIGMCQQTVQTYVSKMDEYKTGEAVNTVFELLYRANKYIDET
;
A
#
# COMPACT_ATOMS: atom_id res chain seq x y z
N PHE A 1 0.51 -18.24 25.06
CA PHE A 1 -0.80 -17.64 24.78
C PHE A 1 -1.65 -18.69 24.09
N LYS A 2 -2.88 -18.91 24.58
CA LYS A 2 -3.77 -19.98 24.12
C LYS A 2 -4.43 -19.63 22.78
N MET A 3 -3.68 -19.77 21.68
CA MET A 3 -4.16 -19.44 20.33
C MET A 3 -5.30 -20.36 19.90
N THR A 4 -5.17 -21.65 20.24
CA THR A 4 -6.14 -22.73 19.97
C THR A 4 -7.57 -22.37 20.39
N LYS A 5 -7.72 -21.63 21.50
CA LYS A 5 -9.03 -21.17 22.03
C LYS A 5 -9.79 -20.29 21.04
N TYR A 6 -9.09 -19.50 20.23
CA TYR A 6 -9.68 -18.46 19.38
C TYR A 6 -9.79 -18.87 17.90
N GLN A 7 -9.30 -20.05 17.53
CA GLN A 7 -9.26 -20.49 16.14
C GLN A 7 -10.64 -20.46 15.48
N LYS A 8 -11.65 -21.09 16.10
CA LYS A 8 -13.01 -21.15 15.55
C LYS A 8 -13.61 -19.75 15.36
N GLN A 9 -13.43 -18.88 16.34
CA GLN A 9 -13.91 -17.50 16.28
C GLN A 9 -13.24 -16.71 15.14
N LEU A 10 -11.94 -16.93 14.91
CA LEU A 10 -11.23 -16.30 13.79
C LEU A 10 -11.69 -16.83 12.44
N GLU A 11 -11.92 -18.13 12.31
CA GLU A 11 -12.46 -18.75 11.08
C GLU A 11 -13.83 -18.18 10.74
N GLU A 12 -14.75 -18.13 11.72
CA GLU A 12 -16.08 -17.52 11.57
C GLU A 12 -15.98 -16.03 11.17
N TYR A 13 -15.03 -15.28 11.75
CA TYR A 13 -14.82 -13.88 11.37
C TYR A 13 -14.34 -13.74 9.92
N ILE A 14 -13.39 -14.58 9.47
CA ILE A 14 -12.86 -14.54 8.10
C ILE A 14 -13.93 -14.94 7.07
N GLU A 15 -14.82 -15.87 7.44
CA GLU A 15 -15.96 -16.27 6.59
C GLU A 15 -17.00 -15.15 6.48
N ALA A 16 -17.36 -14.52 7.60
CA ALA A 16 -18.33 -13.43 7.63
C ALA A 16 -17.81 -12.12 7.00
N ASN A 17 -16.49 -11.92 6.93
CA ASN A 17 -15.85 -10.71 6.41
C ASN A 17 -14.95 -11.07 5.21
N PRO A 18 -15.52 -11.28 4.02
CA PRO A 18 -14.76 -11.80 2.88
C PRO A 18 -13.58 -10.90 2.47
N ASP A 19 -13.71 -9.59 2.66
CA ASP A 19 -12.73 -8.55 2.32
C ASP A 19 -11.66 -8.30 3.40
N PHE A 20 -11.73 -8.99 4.54
CA PHE A 20 -10.79 -8.79 5.66
C PHE A 20 -9.33 -9.00 5.25
N ILE A 21 -9.05 -9.95 4.36
CA ILE A 21 -7.70 -10.26 3.88
C ILE A 21 -7.64 -10.05 2.37
N SER A 22 -6.83 -9.11 1.92
CA SER A 22 -6.63 -8.78 0.50
C SER A 22 -5.14 -8.84 0.12
N PRO A 23 -4.79 -9.25 -1.11
CA PRO A 23 -5.65 -9.87 -2.12
C PRO A 23 -6.12 -11.29 -1.73
N GLU A 24 -7.11 -11.83 -2.45
CA GLU A 24 -7.69 -13.17 -2.23
C GLU A 24 -6.64 -14.29 -2.18
N ALA A 25 -5.53 -14.17 -2.93
CA ALA A 25 -4.43 -15.12 -2.87
C ALA A 25 -3.83 -15.23 -1.44
N ARG A 26 -3.71 -14.11 -0.72
CA ARG A 26 -3.20 -14.07 0.66
C ARG A 26 -4.17 -14.71 1.63
N LYS A 27 -5.48 -14.47 1.44
CA LYS A 27 -6.54 -15.13 2.23
C LYS A 27 -6.43 -16.65 2.11
N LYS A 28 -6.36 -17.16 0.87
CA LYS A 28 -6.20 -18.60 0.58
C LYS A 28 -4.95 -19.18 1.22
N GLU A 29 -3.82 -18.45 1.15
CA GLU A 29 -2.57 -18.85 1.81
C GLU A 29 -2.74 -18.98 3.33
N MET A 30 -3.36 -17.99 3.98
CA MET A 30 -3.59 -18.01 5.43
C MET A 30 -4.49 -19.17 5.86
N ILE A 31 -5.59 -19.38 5.13
CA ILE A 31 -6.54 -20.47 5.42
C ILE A 31 -5.88 -21.83 5.24
N ASN A 32 -5.26 -22.08 4.08
CA ASN A 32 -4.78 -23.41 3.73
C ASN A 32 -3.52 -23.81 4.51
N ASN A 33 -2.60 -22.88 4.73
CA ASN A 33 -1.29 -23.21 5.30
C ASN A 33 -1.27 -23.12 6.83
N PHE A 34 -2.19 -22.38 7.45
CA PHE A 34 -2.14 -22.12 8.89
C PHE A 34 -3.43 -22.44 9.64
N LEU A 35 -4.61 -22.08 9.12
CA LEU A 35 -5.87 -22.33 9.83
C LEU A 35 -6.33 -23.79 9.69
N LYS A 36 -6.36 -24.33 8.45
CA LYS A 36 -6.77 -25.72 8.20
C LYS A 36 -5.93 -26.78 8.94
N PRO A 37 -4.59 -26.65 9.03
CA PRO A 37 -3.79 -27.59 9.83
C PRO A 37 -4.04 -27.49 11.34
N GLY A 38 -4.63 -26.40 11.81
CA GLY A 38 -4.83 -26.10 13.22
C GLY A 38 -3.74 -25.20 13.81
N LEU A 39 -4.16 -24.24 14.63
CA LEU A 39 -3.25 -23.34 15.35
C LEU A 39 -2.61 -24.04 16.54
N THR A 40 -1.36 -23.68 16.84
CA THR A 40 -0.68 -24.08 18.07
C THR A 40 -0.55 -22.90 19.03
N ASP A 41 -0.42 -23.19 20.32
CA ASP A 41 -0.24 -22.14 21.33
C ASP A 41 1.09 -21.39 21.12
N LEU A 42 1.02 -20.07 21.26
CA LEU A 42 2.14 -19.18 20.96
C LEU A 42 2.97 -18.88 22.22
N CYS A 43 4.27 -19.10 22.15
CA CYS A 43 5.19 -18.66 23.19
C CYS A 43 5.41 -17.13 23.11
N VAL A 44 4.89 -16.39 24.10
CA VAL A 44 4.85 -14.91 24.12
C VAL A 44 5.90 -14.25 25.02
N SER A 45 6.89 -15.00 25.50
CA SER A 45 8.07 -14.43 26.17
C SER A 45 9.35 -15.20 25.86
N ARG A 46 10.51 -14.63 26.16
CA ARG A 46 11.85 -15.23 26.01
C ARG A 46 12.70 -14.92 27.24
N THR A 47 13.73 -15.73 27.51
CA THR A 47 14.66 -15.55 28.64
C THR A 47 16.13 -15.43 28.21
N SER A 48 16.43 -15.68 26.93
CA SER A 48 17.80 -15.77 26.40
C SER A 48 18.47 -14.42 26.12
N PHE A 49 17.75 -13.31 26.29
CA PHE A 49 18.24 -11.95 26.06
C PHE A 49 17.43 -10.93 26.87
N SER A 50 17.99 -9.74 27.06
CA SER A 50 17.40 -8.67 27.87
C SER A 50 16.85 -7.47 27.07
N TRP A 51 17.13 -7.38 25.76
CA TRP A 51 16.61 -6.30 24.91
C TRP A 51 15.14 -6.54 24.55
N GLY A 52 14.24 -5.90 25.30
CA GLY A 52 12.79 -5.95 25.10
C GLY A 52 12.04 -5.44 26.33
N ILE A 53 10.70 -5.44 26.26
CA ILE A 53 9.86 -5.05 27.41
C ILE A 53 9.84 -6.20 28.43
N PRO A 54 10.23 -6.00 29.69
CA PRO A 54 10.18 -7.05 30.71
C PRO A 54 8.75 -7.40 31.08
N VAL A 55 8.48 -8.68 31.34
CA VAL A 55 7.19 -9.13 31.86
C VAL A 55 7.04 -8.66 33.30
N LYS A 56 5.99 -7.87 33.60
CA LYS A 56 5.82 -7.19 34.89
C LYS A 56 5.90 -8.10 36.11
N PHE A 57 5.36 -9.32 36.04
CA PHE A 57 5.34 -10.27 37.15
C PHE A 57 6.54 -11.24 37.17
N ASP A 58 7.35 -11.29 36.11
CA ASP A 58 8.57 -12.09 36.04
C ASP A 58 9.62 -11.40 35.14
N PRO A 59 10.41 -10.46 35.68
CA PRO A 59 11.36 -9.66 34.91
C PRO A 59 12.50 -10.45 34.25
N LYS A 60 12.66 -11.75 34.55
CA LYS A 60 13.60 -12.62 33.83
C LYS A 60 13.13 -12.93 32.41
N HIS A 61 11.84 -12.74 32.16
CA HIS A 61 11.23 -12.88 30.85
C HIS A 61 11.07 -11.53 30.17
N VAL A 62 11.40 -11.47 28.88
CA VAL A 62 11.07 -10.35 27.97
C VAL A 62 9.90 -10.73 27.07
N ILE A 63 9.01 -9.77 26.80
CA ILE A 63 7.84 -9.94 25.93
C ILE A 63 8.30 -10.27 24.51
N TYR A 64 7.61 -11.22 23.88
CA TYR A 64 7.85 -11.59 22.49
C TYR A 64 7.61 -10.40 21.55
N VAL A 65 8.59 -10.13 20.67
CA VAL A 65 8.60 -8.93 19.82
C VAL A 65 7.33 -8.73 18.99
N TRP A 66 6.65 -9.78 18.53
CA TRP A 66 5.42 -9.59 17.76
C TRP A 66 4.23 -9.20 18.64
N LEU A 67 4.18 -9.63 19.90
CA LEU A 67 3.15 -9.15 20.82
C LEU A 67 3.37 -7.67 21.15
N ASP A 68 4.61 -7.28 21.39
CA ASP A 68 5.00 -5.88 21.58
C ASP A 68 4.68 -5.05 20.33
N ALA A 69 5.31 -5.39 19.20
CA ALA A 69 5.19 -4.65 17.95
C ALA A 69 3.75 -4.52 17.46
N LEU A 70 2.91 -5.56 17.49
CA LEU A 70 1.53 -5.46 16.99
C LEU A 70 0.68 -4.48 17.81
N THR A 71 0.98 -4.27 19.10
CA THR A 71 0.23 -3.33 19.92
C THR A 71 0.48 -1.86 19.56
N ASN A 72 1.51 -1.56 18.77
CA ASN A 72 1.81 -0.20 18.32
C ASN A 72 0.59 0.53 17.71
N TYR A 73 -0.26 -0.20 16.98
CA TYR A 73 -1.42 0.36 16.28
C TYR A 73 -2.44 0.99 17.21
N ILE A 74 -2.60 0.44 18.42
CA ILE A 74 -3.55 0.94 19.41
C ILE A 74 -2.87 1.85 20.43
N THR A 75 -1.60 1.59 20.79
CA THR A 75 -0.86 2.42 21.74
C THR A 75 -0.56 3.80 21.16
N ALA A 76 -0.29 3.92 19.86
CA ALA A 76 -0.11 5.21 19.17
C ALA A 76 -1.39 6.08 19.21
N LEU A 77 -2.55 5.46 19.41
CA LEU A 77 -3.84 6.14 19.54
C LEU A 77 -4.22 6.43 21.01
N GLY A 78 -3.34 6.12 21.96
CA GLY A 78 -3.58 6.36 23.39
C GLY A 78 -4.25 5.19 24.15
N TYR A 79 -4.43 4.02 23.52
CA TYR A 79 -4.99 2.86 24.21
C TYR A 79 -4.09 2.39 25.36
N HIS A 80 -4.63 2.40 26.57
CA HIS A 80 -3.99 1.81 27.74
C HIS A 80 -5.02 1.03 28.58
N PRO A 81 -4.88 -0.30 28.71
CA PRO A 81 -5.78 -1.08 29.56
C PRO A 81 -5.74 -0.59 31.01
N GLY A 82 -6.90 -0.24 31.58
CA GLY A 82 -7.03 0.05 33.00
C GLY A 82 -6.36 1.35 33.48
N CYS A 83 -6.01 2.27 32.59
CA CYS A 83 -5.55 3.61 32.96
C CYS A 83 -6.39 4.68 32.26
N HIS A 84 -6.61 5.79 32.94
CA HIS A 84 -7.22 6.98 32.34
C HIS A 84 -6.14 7.75 31.58
N THR A 85 -5.90 7.36 30.33
CA THR A 85 -5.17 8.15 29.34
C THR A 85 -6.16 8.87 28.44
N ASP A 86 -5.71 9.92 27.74
CA ASP A 86 -6.49 10.51 26.65
C ASP A 86 -6.59 9.48 25.51
N ASP A 87 -7.77 8.89 25.34
CA ASP A 87 -8.09 7.87 24.33
C ASP A 87 -8.95 8.44 23.18
N THR A 88 -9.05 9.76 23.05
CA THR A 88 -9.87 10.41 22.02
C THR A 88 -9.54 9.96 20.60
N LEU A 89 -8.26 9.76 20.30
CA LEU A 89 -7.80 9.22 19.02
C LEU A 89 -8.18 7.76 18.84
N PHE A 90 -8.08 6.95 19.90
CA PHE A 90 -8.48 5.55 19.86
C PHE A 90 -9.98 5.41 19.56
N GLN A 91 -10.83 6.17 20.25
CA GLN A 91 -12.28 6.14 20.01
C GLN A 91 -12.66 6.62 18.61
N LYS A 92 -11.88 7.56 18.04
CA LYS A 92 -12.14 8.10 16.70
C LYS A 92 -11.67 7.19 15.57
N TYR A 93 -10.50 6.57 15.71
CA TYR A 93 -9.80 5.90 14.61
C TYR A 93 -9.75 4.37 14.73
N TRP A 94 -10.07 3.79 15.89
CA TRP A 94 -10.13 2.34 16.06
C TRP A 94 -11.57 1.82 15.93
N PRO A 95 -11.82 0.72 15.18
CA PRO A 95 -10.84 -0.13 14.49
C PRO A 95 -10.27 0.49 13.22
N CYS A 96 -9.01 0.16 12.93
CA CYS A 96 -8.31 0.58 11.72
C CYS A 96 -9.04 0.12 10.45
N ASP A 97 -9.21 1.03 9.47
CA ASP A 97 -9.81 0.72 8.17
C ASP A 97 -8.94 -0.21 7.32
N VAL A 98 -7.62 0.05 7.25
CA VAL A 98 -6.68 -0.79 6.51
C VAL A 98 -5.30 -0.84 7.16
N HIS A 99 -4.78 -2.07 7.32
CA HIS A 99 -3.36 -2.30 7.53
C HIS A 99 -2.68 -2.61 6.20
N ILE A 100 -1.78 -1.74 5.74
CA ILE A 100 -0.93 -1.97 4.56
C ILE A 100 0.39 -2.58 5.02
N ILE A 101 0.66 -3.82 4.63
CA ILE A 101 1.83 -4.57 5.09
C ILE A 101 2.43 -5.41 3.96
N GLY A 102 3.72 -5.73 4.08
CA GLY A 102 4.37 -6.68 3.17
C GLY A 102 3.83 -8.10 3.34
N LYS A 103 3.78 -8.86 2.25
CA LYS A 103 3.22 -10.23 2.25
C LYS A 103 3.85 -11.17 3.30
N ASP A 104 5.09 -10.92 3.71
CA ASP A 104 5.86 -11.74 4.66
C ASP A 104 5.37 -11.67 6.10
N ILE A 105 4.65 -10.61 6.44
CA ILE A 105 4.14 -10.40 7.80
C ILE A 105 2.61 -10.51 7.88
N VAL A 106 1.95 -10.93 6.79
CA VAL A 106 0.48 -11.10 6.71
C VAL A 106 -0.02 -12.00 7.84
N ARG A 107 0.64 -13.14 8.08
CA ARG A 107 0.26 -14.10 9.14
C ARG A 107 0.14 -13.44 10.52
N PHE A 108 1.06 -12.53 10.84
CA PHE A 108 1.03 -11.85 12.14
C PHE A 108 -0.17 -10.90 12.23
N HIS A 109 -0.58 -10.30 11.11
CA HIS A 109 -1.66 -9.30 11.05
C HIS A 109 -3.05 -9.91 10.82
N THR A 110 -3.14 -11.13 10.28
CA THR A 110 -4.41 -11.79 9.97
C THR A 110 -4.74 -12.95 10.90
N ILE A 111 -3.77 -13.44 11.69
CA ILE A 111 -3.98 -14.51 12.66
C ILE A 111 -3.64 -14.04 14.07
N TYR A 112 -2.41 -13.59 14.31
CA TYR A 112 -1.96 -13.33 15.68
C TYR A 112 -2.62 -12.08 16.24
N TRP A 113 -2.59 -11.00 15.46
CA TRP A 113 -3.16 -9.74 15.85
C TRP A 113 -4.67 -9.80 16.12
N PRO A 114 -5.50 -10.40 15.23
CA PRO A 114 -6.91 -10.57 15.52
C PRO A 114 -7.17 -11.38 16.78
N ILE A 115 -6.41 -12.45 17.01
CA ILE A 115 -6.57 -13.28 18.22
C ILE A 115 -6.19 -12.49 19.48
N PHE A 116 -5.15 -11.66 19.45
CA PHE A 116 -4.81 -10.78 20.57
C PHE A 116 -5.93 -9.77 20.85
N LEU A 117 -6.50 -9.16 19.81
CA LEU A 117 -7.64 -8.24 19.93
C LEU A 117 -8.89 -8.93 20.47
N MET A 118 -9.20 -10.15 20.01
CA MET A 118 -10.31 -10.96 20.54
C MET A 118 -10.12 -11.26 22.02
N ALA A 119 -8.89 -11.55 22.46
CA ALA A 119 -8.59 -11.74 23.88
C ALA A 119 -8.71 -10.44 24.71
N LEU A 120 -8.45 -9.29 24.10
CA LEU A 120 -8.65 -7.97 24.71
C LEU A 120 -10.12 -7.50 24.65
N GLY A 121 -10.99 -8.21 23.92
CA GLY A 121 -12.37 -7.78 23.68
C GLY A 121 -12.47 -6.53 22.80
N LEU A 122 -11.47 -6.27 21.95
CA LEU A 122 -11.43 -5.12 21.06
C LEU A 122 -11.96 -5.46 19.66
N PRO A 123 -12.53 -4.48 18.93
CA PRO A 123 -12.92 -4.69 17.54
C PRO A 123 -11.69 -4.96 16.67
N LEU A 124 -11.90 -5.77 15.64
CA LEU A 124 -10.88 -6.16 14.67
C LEU A 124 -10.72 -5.12 13.56
N PRO A 125 -9.53 -5.00 12.96
CA PRO A 125 -9.34 -4.14 11.80
C PRO A 125 -10.24 -4.58 10.64
N LYS A 126 -10.71 -3.62 9.84
CA LYS A 126 -11.67 -3.89 8.75
C LYS A 126 -11.02 -4.64 7.60
N LYS A 127 -9.75 -4.35 7.29
CA LYS A 127 -8.99 -4.99 6.21
C LYS A 127 -7.49 -5.02 6.49
N VAL A 128 -6.83 -6.06 5.99
CA VAL A 128 -5.38 -6.21 5.88
C VAL A 128 -5.04 -6.38 4.40
N PHE A 129 -4.28 -5.44 3.85
CA PHE A 129 -3.75 -5.49 2.50
C PHE A 129 -2.27 -5.91 2.53
N GLY A 130 -2.00 -7.12 2.04
CA GLY A 130 -0.67 -7.70 1.93
C GLY A 130 -0.04 -7.45 0.57
N HIS A 131 0.69 -6.36 0.41
CA HIS A 131 1.32 -5.99 -0.86
C HIS A 131 2.51 -6.92 -1.20
N PRO A 132 2.79 -7.16 -2.49
CA PRO A 132 3.91 -7.98 -2.91
C PRO A 132 5.25 -7.26 -2.76
N TRP A 133 6.34 -7.93 -3.10
CA TRP A 133 7.68 -7.34 -3.05
C TRP A 133 8.07 -6.69 -4.37
N PHE A 134 8.99 -5.72 -4.27
CA PHE A 134 9.91 -5.40 -5.35
C PHE A 134 11.21 -6.21 -5.17
N LEU A 135 11.53 -7.02 -6.16
CA LEU A 135 12.76 -7.78 -6.27
C LEU A 135 13.79 -7.02 -7.10
N SER A 136 15.07 -7.12 -6.77
CA SER A 136 16.14 -6.50 -7.56
C SER A 136 16.65 -7.50 -8.59
N GLY A 137 16.26 -7.32 -9.86
CA GLY A 137 16.50 -8.30 -10.91
C GLY A 137 15.81 -9.65 -10.59
N GLN A 138 16.52 -10.77 -10.80
CA GLN A 138 16.01 -12.12 -10.48
C GLN A 138 16.32 -12.60 -9.06
N ASP A 139 17.00 -11.78 -8.24
CA ASP A 139 17.49 -12.16 -6.92
C ASP A 139 16.85 -11.31 -5.80
N LYS A 140 16.74 -11.89 -4.60
CA LYS A 140 16.42 -11.11 -3.40
C LYS A 140 17.54 -10.09 -3.15
N MET A 141 17.19 -8.84 -2.84
CA MET A 141 18.16 -7.81 -2.47
C MET A 141 19.00 -8.27 -1.27
N SER A 142 20.33 -8.22 -1.41
CA SER A 142 21.24 -8.38 -0.27
C SER A 142 22.43 -7.43 -0.38
N LYS A 143 22.86 -6.92 0.78
CA LYS A 143 24.09 -6.11 0.86
C LYS A 143 25.32 -6.90 0.37
N SER A 144 25.35 -8.21 0.61
CA SER A 144 26.46 -9.08 0.22
C SER A 144 26.57 -9.30 -1.30
N LYS A 145 25.46 -9.22 -2.05
CA LYS A 145 25.45 -9.34 -3.51
C LYS A 145 25.65 -8.00 -4.23
N GLY A 146 25.66 -6.88 -3.49
CA GLY A 146 25.78 -5.54 -4.06
C GLY A 146 24.60 -5.11 -4.93
N ASN A 147 23.50 -5.88 -4.96
CA ASN A 147 22.31 -5.62 -5.79
C ASN A 147 21.20 -4.88 -5.02
N THR A 148 21.53 -4.24 -3.90
CA THR A 148 20.56 -3.48 -3.11
C THR A 148 20.35 -2.12 -3.76
N ILE A 149 19.10 -1.82 -4.12
CA ILE A 149 18.71 -0.50 -4.59
C ILE A 149 18.24 0.30 -3.38
N TYR A 150 18.92 1.41 -3.11
CA TYR A 150 18.55 2.28 -2.01
C TYR A 150 17.64 3.42 -2.48
N ALA A 151 16.66 3.77 -1.65
CA ALA A 151 15.66 4.78 -2.01
C ALA A 151 16.27 6.19 -2.08
N ASP A 152 17.20 6.53 -1.19
CA ASP A 152 17.95 7.78 -1.21
C ASP A 152 18.84 7.91 -2.46
N GLU A 153 19.45 6.82 -2.88
CA GLU A 153 20.21 6.75 -4.14
C GLU A 153 19.30 7.02 -5.35
N LEU A 154 18.17 6.32 -5.47
CA LEU A 154 17.18 6.58 -6.53
C LEU A 154 16.70 8.03 -6.50
N VAL A 155 16.39 8.58 -5.32
CA VAL A 155 15.93 9.96 -5.18
C VAL A 155 17.01 10.95 -5.61
N SER A 156 18.29 10.67 -5.33
CA SER A 156 19.40 11.53 -5.76
C SER A 156 19.53 11.61 -7.28
N PHE A 157 19.20 10.53 -8.00
CA PHE A 157 19.28 10.48 -9.46
C PHE A 157 18.02 11.00 -10.16
N PHE A 158 16.83 10.67 -9.66
CA PHE A 158 15.56 10.89 -10.36
C PHE A 158 14.65 11.94 -9.71
N GLY A 159 14.92 12.31 -8.46
CA GLY A 159 14.04 13.14 -7.65
C GLY A 159 12.91 12.35 -6.97
N VAL A 160 12.35 12.93 -5.89
CA VAL A 160 11.35 12.27 -5.03
C VAL A 160 10.09 11.87 -5.80
N ASP A 161 9.56 12.76 -6.64
CA ASP A 161 8.31 12.51 -7.35
C ASP A 161 8.44 11.40 -8.38
N ALA A 162 9.58 11.33 -9.09
CA ALA A 162 9.85 10.26 -10.04
C ALA A 162 9.93 8.88 -9.37
N VAL A 163 10.58 8.81 -8.21
CA VAL A 163 10.68 7.56 -7.43
C VAL A 163 9.32 7.14 -6.90
N ARG A 164 8.53 8.07 -6.34
CA ARG A 164 7.16 7.79 -5.86
C ARG A 164 6.26 7.34 -7.01
N PHE A 165 6.34 8.02 -8.15
CA PHE A 165 5.62 7.67 -9.36
C PHE A 165 5.95 6.25 -9.78
N TYR A 166 7.24 5.91 -9.95
CA TYR A 166 7.67 4.58 -10.36
C TYR A 166 7.17 3.49 -9.40
N LEU A 167 7.35 3.70 -8.09
CA LEU A 167 6.92 2.72 -7.09
C LEU A 167 5.42 2.49 -7.11
N LEU A 168 4.59 3.53 -7.34
CA LEU A 168 3.14 3.39 -7.40
C LEU A 168 2.65 2.85 -8.74
N SER A 169 3.31 3.21 -9.85
CA SER A 169 2.96 2.79 -11.20
C SER A 169 3.31 1.32 -11.45
N GLU A 170 4.46 0.87 -10.92
CA GLU A 170 4.99 -0.47 -11.16
C GLU A 170 4.70 -1.44 -10.01
N MET A 171 4.08 -1.01 -8.90
CA MET A 171 3.71 -1.92 -7.81
C MET A 171 2.65 -2.90 -8.32
N PRO A 172 2.96 -4.20 -8.39
CA PRO A 172 1.95 -5.16 -8.83
C PRO A 172 0.93 -5.40 -7.72
N TYR A 173 -0.24 -5.89 -8.09
CA TYR A 173 -1.30 -6.16 -7.11
C TYR A 173 -1.15 -7.53 -6.43
N VAL A 174 -0.71 -8.57 -7.16
CA VAL A 174 -0.71 -9.97 -6.68
C VAL A 174 0.70 -10.57 -6.61
N ASN A 175 1.44 -10.48 -7.72
CA ASN A 175 2.75 -11.09 -7.90
C ASN A 175 3.87 -10.14 -7.51
N ASP A 176 5.07 -10.65 -7.27
CA ASP A 176 6.22 -9.79 -7.03
C ASP A 176 6.62 -9.05 -8.30
N GLY A 177 7.03 -7.79 -8.13
CA GLY A 177 7.55 -6.94 -9.19
C GLY A 177 9.06 -6.98 -9.22
N VAL A 178 9.65 -6.52 -10.32
CA VAL A 178 11.11 -6.40 -10.46
C VAL A 178 11.47 -4.95 -10.70
N ILE A 179 12.37 -4.43 -9.87
CA ILE A 179 12.95 -3.09 -10.01
C ILE A 179 14.39 -3.20 -10.47
N THR A 180 14.74 -2.40 -11.48
CA THR A 180 16.11 -2.19 -11.97
C THR A 180 16.26 -0.72 -12.34
N TYR A 181 17.50 -0.20 -12.33
CA TYR A 181 17.76 1.16 -12.82
C TYR A 181 17.27 1.36 -14.25
N ASP A 182 17.47 0.38 -15.13
CA ASP A 182 17.01 0.43 -16.51
C ASP A 182 15.48 0.59 -16.61
N HIS A 183 14.72 -0.14 -15.79
CA HIS A 183 13.26 0.00 -15.76
C HIS A 183 12.85 1.39 -15.26
N VAL A 184 13.51 1.91 -14.21
CA VAL A 184 13.23 3.26 -13.68
C VAL A 184 13.52 4.32 -14.73
N ILE A 185 14.68 4.25 -15.40
CA ILE A 185 15.09 5.18 -16.46
C ILE A 185 14.11 5.12 -17.63
N ALA A 186 13.75 3.92 -18.08
CA ALA A 186 12.82 3.74 -19.20
C ALA A 186 11.45 4.35 -18.90
N LYS A 187 10.88 4.04 -17.72
CA LYS A 187 9.58 4.56 -17.28
C LYS A 187 9.62 6.07 -17.09
N PHE A 188 10.66 6.61 -16.46
CA PHE A 188 10.86 8.05 -16.31
C PHE A 188 10.87 8.77 -17.66
N ASN A 189 11.68 8.29 -18.59
CA ASN A 189 11.82 8.93 -19.91
C ASN A 189 10.52 8.84 -20.71
N ALA A 190 9.89 7.67 -20.78
CA ALA A 190 8.69 7.46 -21.59
C ALA A 190 7.48 8.23 -21.04
N GLU A 191 7.24 8.14 -19.74
CA GLU A 191 6.01 8.65 -19.13
C GLU A 191 6.20 10.07 -18.59
N LEU A 192 7.13 10.29 -17.67
CA LEU A 192 7.28 11.61 -17.05
C LEU A 192 7.85 12.65 -18.02
N ALA A 193 8.94 12.35 -18.73
CA ALA A 193 9.57 13.30 -19.62
C ALA A 193 8.81 13.45 -20.95
N ASN A 194 8.65 12.35 -21.69
CA ASN A 194 8.14 12.39 -23.07
C ASN A 194 6.62 12.55 -23.15
N THR A 195 5.86 12.15 -22.14
CA THR A 195 4.39 12.21 -22.18
C THR A 195 3.87 13.40 -21.39
N LEU A 196 4.09 13.41 -20.08
CA LEU A 196 3.61 14.49 -19.21
C LEU A 196 4.38 15.79 -19.45
N GLY A 197 5.72 15.73 -19.40
CA GLY A 197 6.59 16.90 -19.58
C GLY A 197 6.41 17.54 -20.95
N ASN A 198 6.35 16.73 -22.01
CA ASN A 198 6.10 17.22 -23.36
C ASN A 198 4.71 17.85 -23.51
N LEU A 199 3.66 17.24 -22.97
CA LEU A 199 2.29 17.80 -23.01
C LEU A 199 2.24 19.20 -22.39
N VAL A 200 2.82 19.34 -21.19
CA VAL A 200 2.90 20.62 -20.47
C VAL A 200 3.69 21.64 -21.29
N SER A 201 4.87 21.26 -21.77
CA SER A 201 5.75 22.13 -22.56
C SER A 201 5.07 22.64 -23.82
N ARG A 202 4.45 21.75 -24.61
CA ARG A 202 3.72 22.09 -25.85
C ARG A 202 2.55 23.02 -25.55
N THR A 203 1.74 22.69 -24.55
CA THR A 203 0.57 23.49 -24.16
C THR A 203 0.96 24.91 -23.74
N LEU A 204 1.99 25.05 -22.90
CA LEU A 204 2.48 26.35 -22.45
C LEU A 204 3.10 27.17 -23.59
N ALA A 205 3.86 26.52 -24.49
CA ALA A 205 4.45 27.18 -25.65
C ALA A 205 3.38 27.74 -26.60
N MET A 206 2.33 26.97 -26.90
CA MET A 206 1.20 27.41 -27.71
C MET A 206 0.43 28.54 -27.04
N THR A 207 0.14 28.41 -25.74
CA THR A 207 -0.58 29.44 -24.97
C THR A 207 0.20 30.76 -24.95
N LYS A 208 1.52 30.71 -24.77
CA LYS A 208 2.39 31.89 -24.84
C LYS A 208 2.39 32.50 -26.24
N LYS A 209 2.53 31.69 -27.28
CA LYS A 209 2.67 32.14 -28.68
C LYS A 209 1.39 32.75 -29.23
N TYR A 210 0.24 32.13 -28.95
CA TYR A 210 -1.04 32.49 -29.60
C TYR A 210 -1.97 33.30 -28.70
N PHE A 211 -1.84 33.19 -27.38
CA PHE A 211 -2.79 33.77 -26.42
C PHE A 211 -2.12 34.60 -25.32
N GLY A 212 -0.85 34.98 -25.49
CA GLY A 212 -0.15 35.85 -24.53
C GLY A 212 -0.02 35.26 -23.13
N SER A 213 0.08 33.93 -23.02
CA SER A 213 0.11 33.19 -21.74
C SER A 213 -1.18 33.28 -20.92
N VAL A 214 -2.30 33.67 -21.53
CA VAL A 214 -3.63 33.65 -20.91
C VAL A 214 -4.42 32.48 -21.50
N VAL A 215 -5.08 31.70 -20.65
CA VAL A 215 -5.98 30.63 -21.09
C VAL A 215 -7.18 31.26 -21.80
N PRO A 216 -7.42 30.99 -23.09
CA PRO A 216 -8.51 31.60 -23.84
C PRO A 216 -9.87 31.06 -23.37
N VAL A 217 -10.94 31.83 -23.63
CA VAL A 217 -12.31 31.34 -23.46
C VAL A 217 -12.56 30.24 -24.51
N PRO A 218 -13.08 29.06 -24.14
CA PRO A 218 -13.37 27.98 -25.08
C PRO A 218 -14.31 28.44 -26.21
N GLY A 219 -14.01 28.01 -27.44
CA GLY A 219 -14.79 28.30 -28.64
C GLY A 219 -15.97 27.33 -28.86
N VAL A 220 -16.34 27.14 -30.12
CA VAL A 220 -17.34 26.13 -30.52
C VAL A 220 -16.76 24.74 -30.28
N LYS A 221 -17.52 23.86 -29.63
CA LYS A 221 -17.11 22.48 -29.38
C LYS A 221 -17.24 21.64 -30.64
N GLU A 222 -16.20 20.88 -30.94
CA GLU A 222 -16.19 19.86 -31.97
C GLU A 222 -16.30 18.45 -31.38
N ALA A 223 -16.54 17.45 -32.23
CA ALA A 223 -16.69 16.06 -31.79
C ALA A 223 -15.45 15.53 -31.05
N LEU A 224 -14.24 15.96 -31.46
CA LEU A 224 -12.98 15.60 -30.78
C LEU A 224 -12.90 16.18 -29.36
N ASP A 225 -13.47 17.37 -29.13
CA ASP A 225 -13.51 18.00 -27.82
C ASP A 225 -14.42 17.22 -26.87
N GLU A 226 -15.60 16.83 -27.36
CA GLU A 226 -16.56 16.05 -26.59
C GLU A 226 -16.00 14.68 -26.20
N GLU A 227 -15.26 14.03 -27.11
CA GLU A 227 -14.54 12.79 -26.83
C GLU A 227 -13.52 12.96 -25.70
N LEU A 228 -12.65 13.98 -25.78
CA LEU A 228 -11.63 14.22 -24.76
C LEU A 228 -12.24 14.61 -23.41
N ILE A 229 -13.30 15.44 -23.40
CA ILE A 229 -14.03 15.82 -22.18
C ILE A 229 -14.66 14.57 -21.54
N GLY A 230 -15.28 13.70 -22.35
CA GLY A 230 -15.83 12.43 -21.88
C GLY A 230 -14.76 11.53 -21.27
N MET A 231 -13.60 11.43 -21.93
CA MET A 231 -12.46 10.66 -21.40
C MET A 231 -11.96 11.23 -20.08
N CYS A 232 -11.83 12.56 -19.94
CA CYS A 232 -11.46 13.20 -18.66
C CYS A 232 -12.40 12.79 -17.52
N GLN A 233 -13.71 12.81 -17.75
CA GLN A 233 -14.71 12.44 -16.74
C GLN A 233 -14.62 10.95 -16.38
N GLN A 234 -14.45 10.08 -17.38
CA GLN A 234 -14.30 8.64 -17.17
C GLN A 234 -13.00 8.31 -16.43
N THR A 235 -11.90 8.97 -16.76
CA THR A 235 -10.59 8.78 -16.09
C THR A 235 -10.69 9.02 -14.60
N VAL A 236 -11.41 10.06 -14.15
CA VAL A 236 -11.60 10.33 -12.71
C VAL A 236 -12.33 9.17 -12.02
N GLN A 237 -13.43 8.69 -12.62
CA GLN A 237 -14.21 7.58 -12.04
C GLN A 237 -13.40 6.29 -11.96
N THR A 238 -12.71 5.95 -13.05
CA THR A 238 -11.87 4.75 -13.12
C THR A 238 -10.68 4.85 -12.15
N TYR A 239 -10.01 6.00 -12.08
CA TYR A 239 -8.91 6.24 -11.14
C TYR A 239 -9.33 6.00 -9.69
N VAL A 240 -10.45 6.61 -9.26
CA VAL A 240 -10.96 6.46 -7.88
C VAL A 240 -11.28 4.99 -7.60
N SER A 241 -11.98 4.31 -8.49
CA SER A 241 -12.30 2.87 -8.34
C SER A 241 -11.03 2.02 -8.17
N LYS A 242 -9.98 2.27 -8.96
CA LYS A 242 -8.72 1.51 -8.85
C LYS A 242 -7.97 1.82 -7.56
N MET A 243 -8.01 3.07 -7.09
CA MET A 243 -7.41 3.46 -5.81
C MET A 243 -8.14 2.81 -4.62
N ASP A 244 -9.47 2.74 -4.65
CA ASP A 244 -10.28 2.07 -3.61
C ASP A 244 -9.99 0.55 -3.54
N GLU A 245 -9.60 -0.05 -4.68
CA GLU A 245 -9.15 -1.43 -4.78
C GLU A 245 -7.66 -1.63 -4.47
N TYR A 246 -6.92 -0.58 -4.10
CA TYR A 246 -5.46 -0.60 -3.89
C TYR A 246 -4.65 -1.02 -5.14
N LYS A 247 -5.21 -0.86 -6.33
CA LYS A 247 -4.57 -1.15 -7.63
C LYS A 247 -3.87 0.11 -8.16
N THR A 248 -2.86 0.57 -7.43
CA THR A 248 -2.20 1.87 -7.72
C THR A 248 -1.59 1.94 -9.12
N GLY A 249 -1.00 0.84 -9.61
CA GLY A 249 -0.43 0.79 -10.96
C GLY A 249 -1.49 1.00 -12.04
N GLU A 250 -2.63 0.33 -11.92
CA GLU A 250 -3.77 0.51 -12.83
C GLU A 250 -4.37 1.92 -12.74
N ALA A 251 -4.43 2.49 -11.54
CA ALA A 251 -4.89 3.87 -11.33
C ALA A 251 -3.98 4.86 -12.07
N VAL A 252 -2.66 4.73 -11.93
CA VAL A 252 -1.69 5.57 -12.64
C VAL A 252 -1.80 5.40 -14.15
N ASN A 253 -1.91 4.16 -14.65
CA ASN A 253 -2.08 3.89 -16.08
C ASN A 253 -3.31 4.59 -16.66
N THR A 254 -4.43 4.61 -15.93
CA THR A 254 -5.67 5.31 -16.34
C THR A 254 -5.41 6.81 -16.58
N VAL A 255 -4.58 7.45 -15.76
CA VAL A 255 -4.20 8.86 -15.95
C VAL A 255 -3.30 9.01 -17.17
N PHE A 256 -2.36 8.11 -17.37
CA PHE A 256 -1.44 8.16 -18.50
C PHE A 256 -2.12 7.92 -19.84
N GLU A 257 -3.12 7.05 -19.91
CA GLU A 257 -4.00 6.90 -21.08
C GLU A 257 -4.63 8.23 -21.50
N LEU A 258 -5.11 9.03 -20.54
CA LEU A 258 -5.61 10.38 -20.80
C LEU A 258 -4.52 11.32 -21.31
N LEU A 259 -3.31 11.27 -20.72
CA LEU A 259 -2.18 12.11 -21.16
C LEU A 259 -1.72 11.76 -22.58
N TYR A 260 -1.73 10.49 -22.97
CA TYR A 260 -1.46 10.06 -24.34
C TYR A 260 -2.52 10.61 -25.30
N ARG A 261 -3.81 10.51 -24.95
CA ARG A 261 -4.91 11.06 -25.76
C ARG A 261 -4.81 12.58 -25.89
N ALA A 262 -4.46 13.28 -24.82
CA ALA A 262 -4.30 14.73 -24.82
C ALA A 262 -3.11 15.18 -25.68
N ASN A 263 -1.99 14.46 -25.69
CA ASN A 263 -0.90 14.72 -26.64
C ASN A 263 -1.38 14.56 -28.08
N LYS A 264 -2.11 13.48 -28.38
CA LYS A 264 -2.67 13.22 -29.71
C LYS A 264 -3.69 14.28 -30.14
N TYR A 265 -4.49 14.79 -29.21
CA TYR A 265 -5.44 15.86 -29.48
C TYR A 265 -4.73 17.13 -30.00
N ILE A 266 -3.55 17.47 -29.45
CA ILE A 266 -2.73 18.59 -29.98
C ILE A 266 -2.15 18.27 -31.36
N ASP A 267 -1.95 17.01 -31.73
CA ASP A 267 -1.49 16.65 -33.08
C ASP A 267 -2.64 16.71 -34.11
N GLU A 268 -3.88 16.57 -33.64
CA GLU A 268 -5.10 16.56 -34.46
C GLU A 268 -5.74 17.96 -34.63
N THR A 269 -5.31 18.96 -33.83
CA THR A 269 -5.86 20.32 -33.77
C THR A 269 -4.78 21.39 -33.87
#